data_AF-A0A165EW64-F1
#
_entry.id   AF-A0A165EW64-F1
#
_cell.length_a   1.000
_cell.length_b   1.000
_cell.length_c   1.000
_cell.angle_alpha   90.00
_cell.angle_beta   90.00
_cell.angle_gamma   90.00
#
_symmetry.space_group_name_H-M   'P 1'
#
loop_
_entity.id
_entity.type
_entity.pdbx_description
1 polymer ?
#
loop_
_entity_poly.entity_id
_entity_poly.type
_entity_poly.pdbx_seq_one_letter_code
_entity_poly.pdbx_strand_id
1 'polypeptide(L)'
;MSTAFVHPFDIPDDETAREALLAKLRGWERGAENTALETISLGAEFTGDLPASVPKNVPPCASALCDHFLWPEPRPHSIQTSVVRPGLHLTVVEKMPTAALHAQVYVAATDSGALLAVKIYQPKIAGRTELELDDDAETWSNVLQQYRREHWAYDRMRALQGVVVPYVYGFFMVDLPHGEPAVALVMEYIVNDFEYVSNSTRNTRDTAHNIGLGLVAVAHAIVNCDVAHEDLAGRNVLWPRHSAYVAKISGLQPYAGPLPVVIDFAFAGPIYDQWDGSYMMNMLLRILTSFGVHDSVRHELVQDLMARQEVLDMFGFSSLIQQHIKYMIAKI
;
A
#
# COMPACT_ATOMS: atom_id res chain seq x y z
N MET A 1 27.19 27.96 -9.68
CA MET A 1 25.96 27.55 -10.41
C MET A 1 25.06 26.89 -9.38
N SER A 2 23.84 27.40 -9.21
CA SER A 2 22.89 26.93 -8.19
C SER A 2 22.24 25.62 -8.66
N THR A 3 22.71 24.48 -8.15
CA THR A 3 21.94 23.23 -8.18
C THR A 3 20.83 23.35 -7.14
N ALA A 4 19.78 24.09 -7.49
CA ALA A 4 18.59 24.14 -6.67
C ALA A 4 18.00 22.73 -6.61
N PHE A 5 17.96 22.14 -5.42
CA PHE A 5 17.25 20.90 -5.14
C PHE A 5 15.83 21.02 -5.69
N VAL A 6 15.46 20.20 -6.67
CA VAL A 6 14.12 20.24 -7.29
C VAL A 6 13.10 19.68 -6.32
N HIS A 7 13.48 18.64 -5.55
CA HIS A 7 12.70 18.10 -4.46
C HIS A 7 13.55 17.85 -3.20
N PRO A 8 12.97 17.91 -1.98
CA PRO A 8 13.70 17.76 -0.72
C PRO A 8 14.34 16.38 -0.50
N PHE A 9 14.17 15.46 -1.44
CA PHE A 9 14.58 14.06 -1.35
C PHE A 9 15.44 13.59 -2.52
N ASP A 10 15.83 14.48 -3.43
CA ASP A 10 16.77 14.13 -4.49
C ASP A 10 18.16 13.94 -3.87
N ILE A 11 18.75 12.77 -4.08
CA ILE A 11 20.11 12.49 -3.61
C ILE A 11 21.10 13.11 -4.58
N PRO A 12 22.02 13.96 -4.12
CA PRO A 12 23.03 14.54 -4.99
C PRO A 12 24.01 13.50 -5.54
N ASP A 13 24.38 13.66 -6.81
CA ASP A 13 25.41 12.84 -7.46
C ASP A 13 26.82 13.15 -6.93
N ASP A 14 27.04 14.36 -6.40
CA ASP A 14 28.33 14.80 -5.88
C ASP A 14 28.47 14.56 -4.36
N GLU A 15 29.67 14.15 -3.94
CA GLU A 15 29.98 13.79 -2.55
C GLU A 15 29.81 14.96 -1.58
N THR A 16 30.25 16.17 -1.97
CA THR A 16 30.13 17.37 -1.12
C THR A 16 28.67 17.72 -0.83
N ALA A 17 27.78 17.65 -1.82
CA ALA A 17 26.36 17.89 -1.62
C ALA A 17 25.70 16.75 -0.81
N ARG A 18 26.15 15.49 -0.95
CA ARG A 18 25.73 14.39 -0.08
C ARG A 18 26.11 14.64 1.39
N GLU A 19 27.34 15.08 1.66
CA GLU A 19 27.76 15.46 3.01
C GLU A 19 26.93 16.61 3.57
N ALA A 20 26.62 17.62 2.74
CA ALA A 20 25.76 18.73 3.13
C ALA A 20 24.32 18.27 3.44
N LEU A 21 23.78 17.32 2.66
CA LEU A 21 22.48 16.71 2.93
C LEU A 21 22.49 15.92 4.24
N LEU A 22 23.52 15.09 4.48
CA LEU A 22 23.70 14.37 5.75
C LEU A 22 23.76 15.32 6.95
N ALA A 23 24.48 16.43 6.83
CA ALA A 23 24.53 17.44 7.89
C ALA A 23 23.15 18.05 8.19
N LYS A 24 22.34 18.30 7.15
CA LYS A 24 20.94 18.75 7.31
C LYS A 24 20.06 17.71 7.99
N LEU A 25 20.14 16.45 7.54
CA LEU A 25 19.38 15.33 8.11
C LEU A 25 19.64 15.16 9.61
N ARG A 26 20.92 15.18 10.01
CA ARG A 26 21.35 15.15 11.43
C ARG A 26 20.87 16.39 12.20
N GLY A 27 20.77 17.53 11.52
CA GLY A 27 20.18 18.76 12.07
C GLY A 27 18.70 18.58 12.42
N TRP A 28 17.92 18.00 11.52
CA TRP A 28 16.50 17.75 11.70
C TRP A 28 16.21 16.68 12.75
N GLU A 29 17.04 15.64 12.83
CA GLU A 29 16.92 14.58 13.85
C GLU A 29 16.89 15.17 15.28
N ARG A 30 17.81 16.08 15.59
CA ARG A 30 17.86 16.76 16.90
C ARG A 30 16.65 17.63 17.21
N GLY A 31 16.00 18.20 16.19
CA GLY A 31 14.84 19.07 16.36
C GLY A 31 13.52 18.31 16.52
N ALA A 32 13.49 17.04 16.11
CA ALA A 32 12.26 16.28 15.93
C ALA A 32 11.69 15.63 17.19
N GLU A 33 12.54 15.28 18.16
CA GLU A 33 12.12 14.48 19.33
C GLU A 33 11.11 15.19 20.22
N ASN A 34 10.87 16.50 20.03
CA ASN A 34 10.09 17.33 20.94
C ASN A 34 8.91 18.07 20.30
N THR A 35 8.57 17.84 19.02
CA THR A 35 7.46 18.59 18.39
C THR A 35 6.31 17.69 17.98
N ALA A 36 5.22 17.76 18.76
CA ALA A 36 3.95 17.20 18.36
C ALA A 36 3.41 17.97 17.14
N LEU A 37 2.98 17.24 16.12
CA LEU A 37 2.35 17.81 14.94
C LEU A 37 0.87 18.03 15.25
N GLU A 38 0.45 19.29 15.43
CA GLU A 38 -0.94 19.64 15.72
C GLU A 38 -1.74 19.98 14.46
N THR A 39 -1.06 20.55 13.46
CA THR A 39 -1.67 20.91 12.18
C THR A 39 -0.74 20.56 11.01
N ILE A 40 -1.34 20.30 9.86
CA ILE A 40 -0.64 20.02 8.60
C ILE A 40 -1.15 21.02 7.58
N SER A 41 -0.25 21.76 6.97
CA SER A 41 -0.58 22.68 5.88
C SER A 41 -0.12 22.07 4.57
N LEU A 42 -1.06 21.76 3.67
CA LEU A 42 -0.72 21.18 2.37
C LEU A 42 -0.08 22.26 1.49
N GLY A 43 1.16 22.05 1.08
CA GLY A 43 1.87 22.90 0.13
C GLY A 43 1.55 22.54 -1.32
N ALA A 44 2.51 22.76 -2.21
CA ALA A 44 2.37 22.38 -3.62
C ALA A 44 2.13 20.88 -3.78
N GLU A 45 1.32 20.51 -4.76
CA GLU A 45 1.15 19.10 -5.14
C GLU A 45 2.45 18.56 -5.72
N PHE A 46 2.87 17.39 -5.24
CA PHE A 46 4.01 16.67 -5.78
C PHE A 46 3.61 16.02 -7.10
N THR A 47 4.29 16.42 -8.17
CA THR A 47 4.09 15.89 -9.53
C THR A 47 5.34 15.21 -10.08
N GLY A 48 6.34 14.96 -9.21
CA GLY A 48 7.68 14.60 -9.63
C GLY A 48 7.79 13.27 -10.37
N ASP A 49 8.94 13.09 -11.01
CA ASP A 49 9.20 11.97 -11.91
C ASP A 49 9.06 10.62 -11.22
N LEU A 50 8.50 9.65 -11.96
CA LEU A 50 8.45 8.25 -11.58
C LEU A 50 9.86 7.74 -11.20
N PRO A 51 9.96 6.74 -10.29
CA PRO A 51 11.23 6.09 -10.02
C PRO A 51 11.88 5.60 -11.31
N ALA A 52 13.22 5.68 -11.42
CA ALA A 52 13.93 5.25 -12.63
C ALA A 52 13.71 3.77 -12.98
N SER A 53 13.39 2.95 -11.97
CA SER A 53 13.05 1.52 -12.11
C SER A 53 11.69 1.26 -12.74
N VAL A 54 10.83 2.27 -12.88
CA VAL A 54 9.47 2.09 -13.41
C VAL A 54 9.44 2.35 -14.92
N PRO A 55 8.89 1.44 -15.75
CA PRO A 55 8.77 1.68 -17.17
C PRO A 55 7.81 2.85 -17.47
N LYS A 56 8.26 3.83 -18.28
CA LYS A 56 7.54 5.09 -18.57
C LYS A 56 6.30 4.93 -19.47
N ASN A 57 6.11 3.79 -20.13
CA ASN A 57 5.09 3.58 -21.17
C ASN A 57 4.13 2.42 -20.86
N VAL A 58 3.86 2.14 -19.59
CA VAL A 58 2.87 1.12 -19.26
C VAL A 58 1.47 1.77 -19.28
N PRO A 59 0.53 1.25 -20.06
CA PRO A 59 -0.82 1.78 -20.11
C PRO A 59 -1.49 1.71 -18.72
N PRO A 60 -2.41 2.64 -18.41
CA PRO A 60 -3.21 2.56 -17.21
C PRO A 60 -4.01 1.25 -17.17
N CYS A 61 -4.27 0.76 -15.96
CA CYS A 61 -4.93 -0.51 -15.70
C CYS A 61 -6.30 -0.59 -16.40
N ALA A 62 -6.37 -1.26 -17.55
CA ALA A 62 -7.52 -1.22 -18.44
C ALA A 62 -8.68 -2.14 -17.99
N SER A 63 -8.39 -3.18 -17.19
CA SER A 63 -9.36 -4.17 -16.71
C SER A 63 -9.09 -4.60 -15.26
N ALA A 64 -8.91 -3.61 -14.38
CA ALA A 64 -8.53 -3.81 -12.99
C ALA A 64 -9.49 -4.75 -12.21
N LEU A 65 -10.78 -4.59 -12.49
CA LEU A 65 -11.88 -5.31 -11.85
C LEU A 65 -12.46 -6.32 -12.84
N CYS A 66 -11.98 -7.54 -12.80
CA CYS A 66 -12.40 -8.58 -13.74
C CYS A 66 -13.82 -9.10 -13.45
N ASP A 67 -14.55 -9.48 -14.51
CA ASP A 67 -15.94 -9.97 -14.47
C ASP A 67 -16.12 -11.29 -13.69
N HIS A 68 -15.02 -11.98 -13.37
CA HIS A 68 -15.02 -13.20 -12.54
C HIS A 68 -15.39 -12.91 -11.07
N PHE A 69 -15.42 -11.64 -10.65
CA PHE A 69 -15.84 -11.21 -9.33
C PHE A 69 -16.99 -10.20 -9.44
N LEU A 70 -17.99 -10.27 -8.55
CA LEU A 70 -18.87 -9.12 -8.35
C LEU A 70 -18.25 -8.20 -7.32
N TRP A 71 -17.61 -7.17 -7.84
CA TRP A 71 -17.07 -6.10 -7.04
C TRP A 71 -18.22 -5.27 -6.43
N PRO A 72 -18.08 -4.84 -5.17
CA PRO A 72 -18.99 -3.85 -4.63
C PRO A 72 -18.82 -2.53 -5.38
N GLU A 73 -19.85 -1.68 -5.30
CA GLU A 73 -19.71 -0.28 -5.71
C GLU A 73 -18.55 0.37 -4.94
N PRO A 74 -17.80 1.29 -5.58
CA PRO A 74 -16.82 2.10 -4.89
C PRO A 74 -17.45 2.79 -3.67
N ARG A 75 -16.72 2.81 -2.55
CA ARG A 75 -17.12 3.54 -1.36
C ARG A 75 -17.37 5.01 -1.72
N PRO A 76 -18.30 5.70 -1.04
CA PRO A 76 -18.46 7.14 -1.24
C PRO A 76 -17.21 7.88 -0.76
N HIS A 77 -16.83 8.95 -1.48
CA HIS A 77 -15.79 9.84 -0.99
C HIS A 77 -16.21 10.51 0.32
N SER A 78 -15.31 10.51 1.31
CA SER A 78 -15.53 11.22 2.57
C SER A 78 -15.51 12.74 2.41
N ILE A 79 -14.87 13.23 1.34
CA ILE A 79 -14.76 14.65 0.99
C ILE A 79 -14.74 14.84 -0.52
N GLN A 80 -15.21 15.99 -1.00
CA GLN A 80 -15.03 16.37 -2.41
C GLN A 80 -13.53 16.51 -2.72
N THR A 81 -13.06 15.82 -3.75
CA THR A 81 -11.63 15.79 -4.14
C THR A 81 -11.07 17.18 -4.39
N SER A 82 -11.86 18.09 -4.96
CA SER A 82 -11.47 19.49 -5.22
C SER A 82 -11.19 20.33 -3.97
N VAL A 83 -11.59 19.86 -2.79
CA VAL A 83 -11.30 20.53 -1.50
C VAL A 83 -9.88 20.21 -1.03
N VAL A 84 -9.36 19.03 -1.36
CA VAL A 84 -7.99 18.62 -1.01
C VAL A 84 -7.03 19.20 -2.04
N ARG A 85 -6.41 20.34 -1.70
CA ARG A 85 -5.57 21.12 -2.61
C ARG A 85 -4.52 21.93 -1.83
N PRO A 86 -3.52 22.53 -2.50
CA PRO A 86 -2.57 23.42 -1.85
C PRO A 86 -3.25 24.54 -1.05
N GLY A 87 -2.74 24.80 0.15
CA GLY A 87 -3.28 25.74 1.13
C GLY A 87 -4.34 25.15 2.07
N LEU A 88 -4.77 23.89 1.89
CA LEU A 88 -5.65 23.25 2.86
C LEU A 88 -4.90 23.02 4.19
N HIS A 89 -5.53 23.43 5.29
CA HIS A 89 -5.08 23.13 6.64
C HIS A 89 -5.85 21.92 7.19
N LEU A 90 -5.13 21.01 7.81
CA LEU A 90 -5.67 19.83 8.47
C LEU A 90 -5.31 19.88 9.95
N THR A 91 -6.26 19.60 10.82
CA THR A 91 -6.02 19.45 12.26
C THR A 91 -5.72 17.99 12.56
N VAL A 92 -4.56 17.71 13.16
CA VAL A 92 -4.20 16.34 13.57
C VAL A 92 -5.10 15.91 14.71
N VAL A 93 -5.83 14.81 14.48
CA VAL A 93 -6.70 14.18 15.49
C VAL A 93 -5.92 13.16 16.29
N GLU A 94 -5.17 12.32 15.58
CA GLU A 94 -4.43 11.22 16.19
C GLU A 94 -3.18 10.90 15.37
N LYS A 95 -2.09 10.54 16.04
CA LYS A 95 -0.94 9.88 15.42
C LYS A 95 -1.11 8.37 15.54
N MET A 96 -1.19 7.67 14.43
CA MET A 96 -1.32 6.22 14.44
C MET A 96 0.01 5.58 14.88
N PRO A 97 -0.03 4.48 15.65
CA PRO A 97 1.16 3.69 15.93
C PRO A 97 1.66 3.07 14.63
N THR A 98 2.87 3.43 14.23
CA THR A 98 3.53 2.88 13.03
C THR A 98 4.83 2.20 13.45
N ALA A 99 5.10 1.03 12.87
CA ALA A 99 6.40 0.38 12.92
C ALA A 99 7.30 0.84 11.74
N ALA A 100 6.81 1.75 10.89
CA ALA A 100 7.48 2.15 9.67
C ALA A 100 8.68 3.06 9.98
N LEU A 101 9.82 2.68 9.43
CA LEU A 101 11.09 3.36 9.65
C LEU A 101 11.24 4.67 8.87
N HIS A 102 10.26 5.12 8.08
CA HIS A 102 10.47 6.24 7.16
C HIS A 102 9.24 7.14 6.96
N ALA A 103 8.13 6.81 7.62
CA ALA A 103 6.91 7.60 7.53
C ALA A 103 6.09 7.52 8.82
N GLN A 104 5.37 8.61 9.11
CA GLN A 104 4.41 8.69 10.19
C GLN A 104 3.01 8.83 9.61
N VAL A 105 2.04 8.11 10.18
CA VAL A 105 0.65 8.12 9.73
C VAL A 105 -0.19 8.86 10.78
N TYR A 106 -1.00 9.78 10.31
CA TYR A 106 -1.90 10.59 11.13
C TYR A 106 -3.33 10.44 10.64
N VAL A 107 -4.27 10.49 11.57
CA VAL A 107 -5.66 10.83 11.28
C VAL A 107 -5.78 12.34 11.43
N ALA A 108 -6.25 13.01 10.39
CA ALA A 108 -6.43 14.46 10.40
C ALA A 108 -7.84 14.84 9.92
N ALA A 109 -8.38 15.92 10.48
CA ALA A 109 -9.69 16.46 10.15
C ALA A 109 -9.54 17.72 9.29
N THR A 110 -10.44 17.87 8.32
CA THR A 110 -10.68 19.16 7.65
C THR A 110 -11.57 20.07 8.51
N ASP A 111 -11.67 21.34 8.16
CA ASP A 111 -12.60 22.29 8.81
C ASP A 111 -14.07 21.82 8.78
N SER A 112 -14.44 21.00 7.79
CA SER A 112 -15.77 20.40 7.66
C SER A 112 -16.00 19.18 8.57
N GLY A 113 -14.97 18.72 9.27
CA GLY A 113 -15.00 17.51 10.11
C GLY A 113 -14.74 16.20 9.36
N ALA A 114 -14.54 16.24 8.03
CA ALA A 114 -14.15 15.04 7.27
C ALA A 114 -12.77 14.55 7.73
N LEU A 115 -12.67 13.25 8.04
CA LEU A 115 -11.43 12.58 8.46
C LEU A 115 -10.67 12.02 7.26
N LEU A 116 -9.35 12.19 7.31
CA LEU A 116 -8.38 11.77 6.29
C LEU A 116 -7.21 11.05 6.94
N ALA A 117 -6.65 10.06 6.25
CA ALA A 117 -5.38 9.48 6.61
C ALA A 117 -4.27 10.28 5.90
N VAL A 118 -3.29 10.74 6.68
CA VAL A 118 -2.15 11.52 6.18
C VAL A 118 -0.87 10.78 6.53
N LYS A 119 -0.20 10.20 5.52
CA LYS A 119 1.10 9.54 5.66
C LYS A 119 2.19 10.53 5.26
N ILE A 120 3.02 10.94 6.22
CA ILE A 120 4.11 11.88 6.00
C ILE A 120 5.42 11.11 5.94
N TYR A 121 6.11 11.19 4.81
CA TYR A 121 7.44 10.61 4.61
C TYR A 121 8.48 11.56 5.19
N GLN A 122 9.30 11.05 6.11
CA GLN A 122 10.23 11.83 6.92
C GLN A 122 11.63 11.22 6.83
N PRO A 123 12.55 11.84 6.06
CA PRO A 123 13.92 11.39 5.89
C PRO A 123 14.61 11.02 7.19
N LYS A 124 14.48 11.86 8.23
CA LYS A 124 15.19 11.63 9.49
C LYS A 124 14.88 10.30 10.15
N ILE A 125 13.67 9.75 9.95
CA ILE A 125 13.22 8.54 10.67
C ILE A 125 13.92 7.30 10.12
N ALA A 126 14.45 7.37 8.90
CA ALA A 126 15.17 6.27 8.25
C ALA A 126 16.35 5.74 9.10
N GLY A 127 16.85 6.53 10.06
CA GLY A 127 17.73 6.04 11.14
C GLY A 127 19.11 5.55 10.66
N ARG A 128 19.48 5.83 9.41
CA ARG A 128 20.74 5.36 8.80
C ARG A 128 21.79 6.47 8.77
N THR A 129 23.01 6.19 9.19
CA THR A 129 24.06 7.20 9.32
C THR A 129 24.83 7.50 8.01
N GLU A 130 24.62 6.70 6.97
CA GLU A 130 25.45 6.67 5.75
C GLU A 130 24.59 6.73 4.48
N LEU A 131 24.86 7.68 3.57
CA LEU A 131 24.25 7.76 2.22
C LEU A 131 25.05 6.88 1.24
N GLU A 132 25.01 5.57 1.42
CA GLU A 132 25.63 4.67 0.43
C GLU A 132 24.79 4.64 -0.86
N LEU A 133 25.47 4.85 -1.99
CA LEU A 133 24.92 4.66 -3.33
C LEU A 133 25.12 3.20 -3.75
N ASP A 134 24.55 2.27 -2.98
CA ASP A 134 24.48 0.87 -3.41
C ASP A 134 23.07 0.56 -3.94
N ASP A 135 22.96 -0.50 -4.74
CA ASP A 135 21.70 -0.97 -5.30
C ASP A 135 20.83 -1.74 -4.27
N ASP A 136 21.26 -1.79 -3.00
CA ASP A 136 20.52 -2.45 -1.93
C ASP A 136 19.16 -1.75 -1.69
N ALA A 137 18.11 -2.54 -1.48
CA ALA A 137 16.75 -2.06 -1.21
C ALA A 137 16.68 -1.14 0.03
N GLU A 138 17.67 -1.22 0.90
CA GLU A 138 17.77 -0.45 2.12
C GLU A 138 18.65 0.82 2.00
N THR A 139 19.10 1.19 0.80
CA THR A 139 19.83 2.44 0.61
C THR A 139 18.94 3.66 0.78
N TRP A 140 19.54 4.79 1.17
CA TRP A 140 18.80 6.04 1.35
C TRP A 140 18.08 6.48 0.07
N SER A 141 18.61 6.18 -1.12
CA SER A 141 17.94 6.48 -2.38
C SER A 141 16.61 5.76 -2.45
N ASN A 142 16.57 4.49 -2.06
CA ASN A 142 15.35 3.71 -2.04
C ASN A 142 14.38 4.17 -0.95
N VAL A 143 14.85 4.38 0.29
CA VAL A 143 14.01 4.82 1.41
C VAL A 143 13.41 6.20 1.17
N LEU A 144 14.22 7.17 0.71
CA LEU A 144 13.75 8.52 0.42
C LEU A 144 12.81 8.59 -0.78
N GLN A 145 12.84 7.60 -1.68
CA GLN A 145 11.99 7.58 -2.87
C GLN A 145 10.74 6.70 -2.72
N GLN A 146 10.50 6.10 -1.56
CA GLN A 146 9.32 5.24 -1.34
C GLN A 146 7.98 5.93 -1.64
N TYR A 147 7.88 7.23 -1.35
CA TYR A 147 6.67 8.00 -1.71
C TYR A 147 6.44 8.07 -3.23
N ARG A 148 7.50 8.00 -4.06
CA ARG A 148 7.38 7.96 -5.52
C ARG A 148 6.89 6.60 -6.01
N ARG A 149 7.36 5.51 -5.39
CA ARG A 149 6.86 4.15 -5.66
C ARG A 149 5.39 4.03 -5.29
N GLU A 150 5.03 4.52 -4.10
CA GLU A 150 3.64 4.53 -3.63
C GLU A 150 2.74 5.41 -4.51
N HIS A 151 3.21 6.59 -4.90
CA HIS A 151 2.51 7.46 -5.86
C HIS A 151 2.27 6.75 -7.19
N TRP A 152 3.31 6.13 -7.77
CA TRP A 152 3.19 5.35 -8.99
C TRP A 152 2.19 4.20 -8.87
N ALA A 153 2.24 3.44 -7.78
CA ALA A 153 1.36 2.30 -7.56
C ALA A 153 -0.11 2.74 -7.51
N TYR A 154 -0.42 3.79 -6.74
CA TYR A 154 -1.79 4.32 -6.68
C TYR A 154 -2.26 4.94 -7.99
N ASP A 155 -1.34 5.52 -8.78
CA ASP A 155 -1.64 6.03 -10.12
C ASP A 155 -2.05 4.89 -11.07
N ARG A 156 -1.32 3.76 -11.04
CA ARG A 156 -1.68 2.54 -11.79
C ARG A 156 -3.02 1.97 -11.36
N MET A 157 -3.31 2.03 -10.06
CA MET A 157 -4.50 1.46 -9.44
C MET A 157 -5.66 2.45 -9.31
N ARG A 158 -5.69 3.56 -10.06
CA ARG A 158 -6.80 4.54 -10.01
C ARG A 158 -8.19 3.89 -10.12
N ALA A 159 -8.33 2.88 -11.00
CA ALA A 159 -9.60 2.15 -11.19
C ALA A 159 -10.01 1.26 -10.00
N LEU A 160 -9.10 1.00 -9.06
CA LEU A 160 -9.32 0.19 -7.85
C LEU A 160 -9.65 1.03 -6.61
N GLN A 161 -9.43 2.34 -6.68
CA GLN A 161 -9.61 3.25 -5.55
C GLN A 161 -11.08 3.31 -5.12
N GLY A 162 -11.31 3.25 -3.82
CA GLY A 162 -12.64 3.15 -3.24
C GLY A 162 -13.21 1.73 -3.22
N VAL A 163 -12.56 0.75 -3.86
CA VAL A 163 -12.99 -0.66 -3.85
C VAL A 163 -12.01 -1.48 -3.02
N VAL A 164 -10.81 -1.75 -3.56
CA VAL A 164 -9.79 -2.61 -2.92
C VAL A 164 -8.56 -1.86 -2.43
N VAL A 165 -8.41 -0.59 -2.81
CA VAL A 165 -7.43 0.36 -2.27
C VAL A 165 -8.13 1.65 -1.84
N PRO A 166 -7.54 2.49 -0.97
CA PRO A 166 -8.13 3.77 -0.57
C PRO A 166 -8.28 4.73 -1.74
N TYR A 167 -9.17 5.72 -1.64
CA TYR A 167 -9.02 6.92 -2.46
C TYR A 167 -7.77 7.69 -2.08
N VAL A 168 -6.98 8.08 -3.08
CA VAL A 168 -5.84 8.97 -2.93
C VAL A 168 -6.23 10.36 -3.41
N TYR A 169 -6.16 11.33 -2.51
CA TYR A 169 -6.49 12.72 -2.80
C TYR A 169 -5.29 13.51 -3.34
N GLY A 170 -4.08 13.03 -3.09
CA GLY A 170 -2.86 13.58 -3.67
C GLY A 170 -1.64 13.41 -2.77
N PHE A 171 -0.49 13.81 -3.31
CA PHE A 171 0.76 13.94 -2.59
C PHE A 171 1.12 15.42 -2.52
N PHE A 172 1.44 15.92 -1.34
CA PHE A 172 1.68 17.35 -1.12
C PHE A 172 3.00 17.57 -0.41
N MET A 173 3.73 18.60 -0.82
CA MET A 173 4.84 19.12 -0.03
C MET A 173 4.32 19.65 1.29
N VAL A 174 4.97 19.35 2.41
CA VAL A 174 4.62 19.91 3.72
C VAL A 174 5.88 20.33 4.46
N ASP A 175 5.81 21.41 5.22
CA ASP A 175 6.89 21.83 6.12
C ASP A 175 6.57 21.36 7.54
N LEU A 176 7.50 20.63 8.14
CA LEU A 176 7.37 20.21 9.53
C LEU A 176 7.78 21.34 10.49
N PRO A 177 7.28 21.34 11.74
CA PRO A 177 7.53 22.43 12.69
C PRO A 177 9.01 22.79 12.93
N HIS A 178 9.92 21.82 12.80
CA HIS A 178 11.37 22.02 12.94
C HIS A 178 12.07 22.39 11.61
N GLY A 179 11.32 22.72 10.57
CA GLY A 179 11.82 23.17 9.28
C GLY A 179 12.31 22.06 8.34
N GLU A 180 12.00 20.78 8.64
CA GLU A 180 12.22 19.68 7.71
C GLU A 180 11.13 19.67 6.64
N PRO A 181 11.49 19.79 5.35
CA PRO A 181 10.54 19.57 4.27
C PRO A 181 10.21 18.08 4.17
N ALA A 182 8.94 17.79 3.95
CA ALA A 182 8.41 16.43 3.84
C ALA A 182 7.42 16.31 2.67
N VAL A 183 7.00 15.08 2.36
CA VAL A 183 5.86 14.81 1.47
C VAL A 183 4.77 14.10 2.27
N ALA A 184 3.54 14.56 2.12
CA ALA A 184 2.35 13.98 2.71
C ALA A 184 1.49 13.34 1.62
N LEU A 185 1.27 12.03 1.73
CA LEU A 185 0.20 11.32 1.03
C LEU A 185 -1.11 11.55 1.81
N VAL A 186 -2.10 12.14 1.16
CA VAL A 186 -3.44 12.35 1.71
C VAL A 186 -4.40 11.36 1.07
N MET A 187 -5.06 10.53 1.87
CA MET A 187 -5.94 9.47 1.39
C MET A 187 -7.18 9.28 2.29
N GLU A 188 -8.13 8.49 1.79
CA GLU A 188 -9.33 8.06 2.53
C GLU A 188 -8.94 7.47 3.90
N TYR A 189 -9.55 7.99 4.96
CA TYR A 189 -9.45 7.34 6.27
C TYR A 189 -10.40 6.15 6.33
N ILE A 190 -9.84 4.96 6.55
CA ILE A 190 -10.59 3.72 6.64
C ILE A 190 -10.51 3.20 8.07
N VAL A 191 -11.66 3.07 8.71
CA VAL A 191 -11.76 2.45 10.03
C VAL A 191 -11.56 0.95 9.89
N ASN A 192 -10.47 0.44 10.46
CA ASN A 192 -10.15 -0.97 10.44
C ASN A 192 -10.95 -1.74 11.51
N ASP A 193 -11.87 -2.60 11.09
CA ASP A 193 -12.61 -3.48 11.99
C ASP A 193 -11.97 -4.87 12.05
N PHE A 194 -10.69 -4.89 12.44
CA PHE A 194 -9.91 -6.12 12.54
C PHE A 194 -10.52 -7.11 13.56
N GLU A 195 -11.07 -6.60 14.66
CA GLU A 195 -11.68 -7.45 15.69
C GLU A 195 -12.90 -8.20 15.17
N TYR A 196 -13.76 -7.55 14.37
CA TYR A 196 -14.89 -8.22 13.73
C TYR A 196 -14.44 -9.41 12.88
N VAL A 197 -13.39 -9.23 12.08
CA VAL A 197 -12.86 -10.29 11.21
C VAL A 197 -12.19 -11.39 12.03
N SER A 198 -11.34 -11.01 13.00
CA SER A 198 -10.59 -11.94 13.87
C SER A 198 -11.51 -12.79 14.77
N ASN A 199 -12.60 -12.22 15.28
CA ASN A 199 -13.57 -12.98 16.07
C ASN A 199 -14.41 -13.92 15.21
N SER A 200 -14.67 -13.53 13.95
CA SER A 200 -15.43 -14.36 13.01
C SER A 200 -14.59 -15.53 12.47
N THR A 201 -13.29 -15.31 12.20
CA THR A 201 -12.37 -16.35 11.66
C THR A 201 -12.12 -17.51 12.60
N ARG A 202 -12.08 -17.25 13.91
CA ARG A 202 -11.78 -18.28 14.93
C ARG A 202 -12.85 -19.37 15.03
N ASN A 203 -14.04 -19.12 14.48
CA ASN A 203 -15.23 -19.92 14.78
C ASN A 203 -15.71 -20.81 13.63
N THR A 204 -15.35 -20.56 12.36
CA THR A 204 -15.74 -21.44 11.25
C THR A 204 -14.75 -21.49 10.10
N ARG A 205 -14.59 -22.69 9.51
CA ARG A 205 -13.86 -22.91 8.25
C ARG A 205 -14.36 -22.03 7.11
N ASP A 206 -15.69 -21.88 7.00
CA ASP A 206 -16.33 -21.08 5.94
C ASP A 206 -15.92 -19.60 6.01
N THR A 207 -15.77 -19.05 7.22
CA THR A 207 -15.32 -17.65 7.37
C THR A 207 -13.88 -17.47 6.90
N ALA A 208 -12.99 -18.39 7.29
CA ALA A 208 -11.60 -18.36 6.82
C ALA A 208 -11.52 -18.49 5.29
N HIS A 209 -12.37 -19.33 4.70
CA HIS A 209 -12.49 -19.48 3.25
C HIS A 209 -12.93 -18.19 2.56
N ASN A 210 -14.00 -17.55 3.04
CA ASN A 210 -14.51 -16.28 2.50
C ASN A 210 -13.47 -15.14 2.60
N ILE A 211 -12.67 -15.10 3.65
CA ILE A 211 -11.58 -14.14 3.82
C ILE A 211 -10.44 -14.43 2.86
N GLY A 212 -10.05 -15.69 2.71
CA GLY A 212 -9.04 -16.08 1.72
C GLY A 212 -9.45 -15.74 0.30
N LEU A 213 -10.70 -15.98 -0.07
CA LEU A 213 -11.25 -15.57 -1.37
C LEU A 213 -11.22 -14.05 -1.56
N GLY A 214 -11.53 -13.28 -0.51
CA GLY A 214 -11.47 -11.82 -0.56
C GLY A 214 -10.04 -11.32 -0.77
N LEU A 215 -9.08 -11.92 -0.07
CA LEU A 215 -7.66 -11.65 -0.25
C LEU A 215 -7.19 -11.99 -1.67
N VAL A 216 -7.56 -13.16 -2.21
CA VAL A 216 -7.23 -13.56 -3.60
C VAL A 216 -7.82 -12.59 -4.61
N ALA A 217 -9.08 -12.16 -4.42
CA ALA A 217 -9.71 -11.17 -5.29
C ALA A 217 -8.89 -9.86 -5.30
N VAL A 218 -8.53 -9.33 -4.13
CA VAL A 218 -7.73 -8.11 -4.02
C VAL A 218 -6.35 -8.27 -4.67
N ALA A 219 -5.64 -9.39 -4.44
CA ALA A 219 -4.37 -9.66 -5.13
C ALA A 219 -4.53 -9.60 -6.64
N HIS A 220 -5.53 -10.31 -7.15
CA HIS A 220 -5.76 -10.40 -8.58
C HIS A 220 -6.05 -9.04 -9.18
N ALA A 221 -6.86 -8.21 -8.51
CA ALA A 221 -7.13 -6.84 -8.94
C ALA A 221 -5.85 -5.99 -9.00
N ILE A 222 -5.00 -6.06 -7.97
CA ILE A 222 -3.72 -5.33 -7.90
C ILE A 222 -2.75 -5.84 -9.00
N VAL A 223 -2.65 -7.16 -9.17
CA VAL A 223 -1.80 -7.81 -10.18
C VAL A 223 -2.23 -7.43 -11.59
N ASN A 224 -3.52 -7.31 -11.87
CA ASN A 224 -4.03 -6.84 -13.17
C ASN A 224 -3.68 -5.38 -13.48
N CYS A 225 -3.18 -4.63 -12.51
CA CYS A 225 -2.64 -3.28 -12.71
C CYS A 225 -1.11 -3.26 -12.82
N ASP A 226 -0.48 -4.44 -12.99
CA ASP A 226 0.96 -4.64 -13.06
C ASP A 226 1.70 -4.07 -11.82
N VAL A 227 1.10 -4.24 -10.64
CA VAL A 227 1.67 -3.80 -9.35
C VAL A 227 1.95 -5.02 -8.47
N ALA A 228 3.19 -5.16 -8.04
CA ALA A 228 3.60 -6.01 -6.92
C ALA A 228 3.71 -5.12 -5.66
N HIS A 229 3.10 -5.53 -4.55
CA HIS A 229 3.12 -4.74 -3.31
C HIS A 229 4.44 -4.84 -2.55
N GLU A 230 5.14 -5.98 -2.65
CA GLU A 230 6.42 -6.33 -2.00
C GLU A 230 6.46 -6.31 -0.45
N ASP A 231 5.56 -5.59 0.23
CA ASP A 231 5.38 -5.60 1.69
C ASP A 231 3.95 -5.96 2.12
N LEU A 232 3.38 -7.01 1.53
CA LEU A 232 2.00 -7.40 1.83
C LEU A 232 1.93 -8.21 3.13
N ALA A 233 1.62 -7.52 4.22
CA ALA A 233 1.51 -8.08 5.56
C ALA A 233 0.15 -7.74 6.19
N GLY A 234 -0.23 -8.44 7.27
CA GLY A 234 -1.54 -8.22 7.93
C GLY A 234 -1.75 -6.79 8.43
N ARG A 235 -0.66 -6.08 8.76
CA ARG A 235 -0.68 -4.65 9.13
C ARG A 235 -1.08 -3.71 7.98
N ASN A 236 -0.90 -4.16 6.73
CA ASN A 236 -1.16 -3.42 5.50
C ASN A 236 -2.52 -3.83 4.88
N VAL A 237 -3.36 -4.53 5.65
CA VAL A 237 -4.70 -4.96 5.24
C VAL A 237 -5.72 -4.43 6.24
N LEU A 238 -6.64 -3.60 5.75
CA LEU A 238 -7.74 -3.05 6.52
C LEU A 238 -9.04 -3.76 6.18
N TRP A 239 -9.94 -3.87 7.16
CA TRP A 239 -11.23 -4.53 7.02
C TRP A 239 -12.37 -3.56 7.33
N PRO A 240 -12.94 -2.88 6.33
CA PRO A 240 -14.06 -1.97 6.58
C PRO A 240 -15.33 -2.76 6.93
N ARG A 241 -16.03 -2.36 8.01
CA ARG A 241 -17.24 -3.04 8.53
C ARG A 241 -18.35 -3.24 7.48
N HIS A 242 -18.46 -2.34 6.51
CA HIS A 242 -19.51 -2.36 5.47
C HIS A 242 -18.98 -2.72 4.09
N SER A 243 -17.77 -3.27 4.00
CA SER A 243 -17.19 -3.74 2.75
C SER A 243 -17.52 -5.22 2.57
N ALA A 244 -18.59 -5.53 1.83
CA ALA A 244 -18.95 -6.89 1.46
C ALA A 244 -18.80 -7.08 -0.05
N TYR A 245 -18.16 -8.16 -0.49
CA TYR A 245 -18.14 -8.55 -1.90
C TYR A 245 -18.96 -9.82 -2.11
N VAL A 246 -19.34 -10.08 -3.37
CA VAL A 246 -19.89 -11.37 -3.78
C VAL A 246 -19.00 -11.97 -4.87
N ALA A 247 -18.24 -13.01 -4.56
CA ALA A 247 -17.51 -13.73 -5.61
C ALA A 247 -18.49 -14.58 -6.45
N LYS A 248 -18.52 -14.34 -7.77
CA LYS A 248 -19.15 -15.23 -8.75
C LYS A 248 -18.07 -15.88 -9.62
N ILE A 249 -17.22 -16.67 -8.98
CA ILE A 249 -16.25 -17.48 -9.70
C ILE A 249 -17.03 -18.58 -10.42
N SER A 250 -16.82 -18.76 -11.73
CA SER A 250 -17.50 -19.79 -12.51
C SER A 250 -17.31 -21.17 -11.86
N GLY A 251 -18.41 -21.91 -11.68
CA GLY A 251 -18.39 -23.22 -11.02
C GLY A 251 -18.44 -23.18 -9.48
N LEU A 252 -18.49 -22.01 -8.85
CA LEU A 252 -18.66 -21.85 -7.41
C LEU A 252 -20.03 -21.30 -7.03
N GLN A 253 -20.52 -21.71 -5.86
CA GLN A 253 -21.66 -21.02 -5.24
C GLN A 253 -21.25 -19.57 -4.94
N PRO A 254 -22.14 -18.59 -5.09
CA PRO A 254 -21.83 -17.21 -4.74
C PRO A 254 -21.36 -17.12 -3.29
N TYR A 255 -20.14 -16.64 -3.08
CA TYR A 255 -19.60 -16.41 -1.74
C TYR A 255 -19.74 -14.95 -1.39
N ALA A 256 -20.31 -14.66 -0.23
CA ALA A 256 -20.34 -13.31 0.33
C ALA A 256 -19.36 -13.24 1.50
N GLY A 257 -18.46 -12.27 1.48
CA GLY A 257 -17.45 -12.10 2.51
C GLY A 257 -17.01 -10.66 2.66
N PRO A 258 -16.24 -10.35 3.72
CA PRO A 258 -15.65 -9.03 3.84
C PRO A 258 -14.59 -8.84 2.74
N LEU A 259 -14.59 -7.69 2.08
CA LEU A 259 -13.56 -7.34 1.10
C LEU A 259 -12.50 -6.46 1.77
N PRO A 260 -11.24 -6.90 1.86
CA PRO A 260 -10.20 -6.11 2.47
C PRO A 260 -9.82 -4.92 1.58
N VAL A 261 -9.23 -3.91 2.23
CA VAL A 261 -8.55 -2.81 1.55
C VAL A 261 -7.06 -2.90 1.85
N VAL A 262 -6.24 -2.88 0.81
CA VAL A 262 -4.78 -2.95 0.93
C VAL A 262 -4.19 -1.55 0.87
N ILE A 263 -3.22 -1.28 1.73
CA ILE A 263 -2.56 0.02 1.92
C ILE A 263 -1.04 -0.13 1.98
N ASP A 264 -0.31 0.99 1.99
CA ASP A 264 1.15 1.03 2.18
C ASP A 264 1.96 0.43 1.02
N PHE A 265 1.88 1.08 -0.14
CA PHE A 265 2.60 0.69 -1.36
C PHE A 265 3.99 1.33 -1.46
N ALA A 266 4.60 1.68 -0.33
CA ALA A 266 5.94 2.27 -0.26
C ALA A 266 7.01 1.41 -0.95
N PHE A 267 6.87 0.09 -0.87
CA PHE A 267 7.78 -0.87 -1.47
C PHE A 267 7.31 -1.40 -2.82
N ALA A 268 6.20 -0.89 -3.35
CA ALA A 268 5.61 -1.45 -4.56
C ALA A 268 6.55 -1.34 -5.78
N GLY A 269 6.47 -2.36 -6.64
CA GLY A 269 7.22 -2.47 -7.88
C GLY A 269 6.34 -2.97 -9.02
N PRO A 270 6.81 -2.91 -10.27
CA PRO A 270 6.10 -3.51 -11.38
C PRO A 270 6.20 -5.04 -11.32
N ILE A 271 5.20 -5.72 -11.87
CA ILE A 271 5.28 -7.16 -12.13
C ILE A 271 6.16 -7.38 -13.35
N TYR A 272 7.28 -8.08 -13.16
CA TYR A 272 8.23 -8.40 -14.23
C TYR A 272 7.93 -9.77 -14.84
N ASP A 273 7.50 -10.72 -14.01
CA ASP A 273 7.16 -12.05 -14.46
C ASP A 273 6.04 -12.70 -13.64
N GLN A 274 5.66 -13.90 -14.04
CA GLN A 274 4.57 -14.66 -13.41
C GLN A 274 4.91 -15.13 -11.99
N TRP A 275 6.18 -15.14 -11.58
CA TRP A 275 6.59 -15.47 -10.21
C TRP A 275 6.20 -14.37 -9.24
N ASP A 276 6.23 -13.10 -9.64
CA ASP A 276 5.77 -11.98 -8.81
C ASP A 276 4.29 -12.14 -8.43
N GLY A 277 3.47 -12.56 -9.39
CA GLY A 277 2.06 -12.91 -9.14
C GLY A 277 1.92 -14.07 -8.14
N SER A 278 2.75 -15.12 -8.28
CA SER A 278 2.76 -16.25 -7.34
C SER A 278 3.21 -15.84 -5.93
N TYR A 279 4.15 -14.91 -5.84
CA TYR A 279 4.66 -14.37 -4.59
C TYR A 279 3.60 -13.55 -3.86
N MET A 280 2.90 -12.65 -4.57
CA MET A 280 1.76 -11.88 -4.05
C MET A 280 0.67 -12.80 -3.47
N MET A 281 0.34 -13.88 -4.18
CA MET A 281 -0.64 -14.86 -3.72
C MET A 281 -0.17 -15.61 -2.46
N ASN A 282 1.11 -15.99 -2.38
CA ASN A 282 1.68 -16.62 -1.19
C ASN A 282 1.63 -15.68 0.03
N MET A 283 2.01 -14.40 -0.15
CA MET A 283 1.98 -13.41 0.93
C MET A 283 0.59 -13.25 1.54
N LEU A 284 -0.45 -13.20 0.70
CA LEU A 284 -1.84 -13.11 1.18
C LEU A 284 -2.29 -14.31 2.00
N LEU A 285 -1.85 -15.51 1.64
CA LEU A 285 -2.17 -16.70 2.42
C LEU A 285 -1.43 -16.71 3.76
N ARG A 286 -0.25 -16.07 3.85
CA ARG A 286 0.45 -15.86 5.12
C ARG A 286 -0.30 -14.89 6.04
N ILE A 287 -0.99 -13.89 5.48
CA ILE A 287 -1.81 -12.92 6.23
C ILE A 287 -2.93 -13.62 7.02
N LEU A 288 -3.45 -14.76 6.56
CA LEU A 288 -4.40 -15.57 7.33
C LEU A 288 -3.89 -15.96 8.73
N THR A 289 -2.57 -16.15 8.86
CA THR A 289 -1.92 -16.44 10.15
C THR A 289 -2.06 -15.26 11.13
N SER A 290 -1.99 -14.02 10.62
CA SER A 290 -2.19 -12.82 11.42
C SER A 290 -3.61 -12.70 11.99
N PHE A 291 -4.59 -13.41 11.40
CA PHE A 291 -5.98 -13.47 11.92
C PHE A 291 -6.25 -14.70 12.80
N GLY A 292 -5.21 -15.44 13.19
CA GLY A 292 -5.35 -16.61 14.06
C GLY A 292 -6.06 -17.80 13.39
N VAL A 293 -6.10 -17.85 12.05
CA VAL A 293 -6.57 -19.03 11.32
C VAL A 293 -5.60 -20.17 11.58
N HIS A 294 -6.13 -21.31 12.06
CA HIS A 294 -5.32 -22.48 12.36
C HIS A 294 -4.62 -23.01 11.10
N ASP A 295 -3.37 -23.45 11.24
CA ASP A 295 -2.52 -23.91 10.15
C ASP A 295 -3.21 -24.96 9.26
N SER A 296 -3.92 -25.93 9.86
CA SER A 296 -4.66 -26.95 9.09
C SER A 296 -5.73 -26.37 8.17
N VAL A 297 -6.45 -25.33 8.63
CA VAL A 297 -7.49 -24.66 7.84
C VAL A 297 -6.84 -23.82 6.74
N ARG A 298 -5.72 -23.15 7.04
CA ARG A 298 -4.94 -22.42 6.05
C ARG A 298 -4.43 -23.34 4.95
N HIS A 299 -3.83 -24.48 5.30
CA HIS A 299 -3.32 -25.43 4.32
C HIS A 299 -4.43 -26.02 3.45
N GLU A 300 -5.57 -26.37 4.05
CA GLU A 300 -6.75 -26.82 3.30
C GLU A 300 -7.27 -25.75 2.33
N LEU A 301 -7.31 -24.49 2.76
CA LEU A 301 -7.74 -23.38 1.94
C LEU A 301 -6.77 -23.11 0.78
N VAL A 302 -5.46 -23.12 1.04
CA VAL A 302 -4.43 -23.00 -0.01
C VAL A 302 -4.59 -24.15 -1.00
N GLN A 303 -4.75 -25.39 -0.53
CA GLN A 303 -4.99 -26.56 -1.36
C GLN A 303 -6.25 -26.39 -2.22
N ASP A 304 -7.38 -26.02 -1.64
CA ASP A 304 -8.65 -25.84 -2.35
C ASP A 304 -8.57 -24.73 -3.41
N LEU A 305 -8.02 -23.57 -3.06
CA LEU A 305 -7.92 -22.43 -3.98
C LEU A 305 -6.97 -22.73 -5.14
N MET A 306 -5.82 -23.34 -4.85
CA MET A 306 -4.79 -23.57 -5.86
C MET A 306 -4.98 -24.86 -6.68
N ALA A 307 -5.86 -25.76 -6.23
CA ALA A 307 -6.27 -26.92 -7.03
C ALA A 307 -7.18 -26.52 -8.20
N ARG A 308 -7.81 -25.33 -8.12
CA ARG A 308 -8.77 -24.84 -9.11
C ARG A 308 -8.06 -24.21 -10.30
N GLN A 309 -8.36 -24.71 -11.50
CA GLN A 309 -7.74 -24.22 -12.72
C GLN A 309 -8.14 -22.76 -12.99
N GLU A 310 -9.37 -22.38 -12.64
CA GLU A 310 -9.90 -21.03 -12.79
C GLU A 310 -9.08 -20.02 -12.00
N VAL A 311 -8.65 -20.38 -10.78
CA VAL A 311 -7.81 -19.51 -9.95
C VAL A 311 -6.42 -19.36 -10.57
N LEU A 312 -5.84 -20.43 -11.09
CA LEU A 312 -4.54 -20.38 -11.75
C LEU A 312 -4.56 -19.58 -13.06
N ASP A 313 -5.65 -19.72 -13.82
CA ASP A 313 -5.86 -19.02 -15.10
C ASP A 313 -6.09 -17.53 -14.88
N MET A 314 -6.76 -17.13 -13.79
CA MET A 314 -6.92 -15.72 -13.38
C MET A 314 -5.56 -14.99 -13.26
N PHE A 315 -4.54 -15.65 -12.71
CA PHE A 315 -3.20 -15.06 -12.61
C PHE A 315 -2.34 -15.25 -13.87
N GLY A 316 -2.89 -15.83 -14.93
CA GLY A 316 -2.17 -16.07 -16.18
C GLY A 316 -0.95 -16.98 -16.03
N PHE A 317 -0.94 -17.86 -15.01
CA PHE A 317 0.23 -18.71 -14.75
C PHE A 317 0.44 -19.71 -15.88
N SER A 318 1.66 -19.80 -16.39
CA SER A 318 2.08 -20.82 -17.34
C SER A 318 1.95 -22.22 -16.73
N SER A 319 1.82 -23.25 -17.58
CA SER A 319 1.72 -24.64 -17.15
C SER A 319 2.88 -25.07 -16.23
N LEU A 320 4.08 -24.54 -16.45
CA LEU A 320 5.25 -24.80 -15.60
C LEU A 320 5.05 -24.26 -14.18
N ILE A 321 4.58 -23.02 -14.04
CA ILE A 321 4.32 -22.40 -12.74
C ILE A 321 3.14 -23.09 -12.04
N GLN A 322 2.10 -23.44 -12.79
CA GLN A 322 0.98 -24.21 -12.25
C GLN A 322 1.45 -25.57 -11.70
N GLN A 323 2.34 -26.28 -12.39
CA GLN A 323 2.94 -27.52 -11.90
C GLN A 323 3.78 -27.29 -10.65
N HIS A 324 4.57 -26.21 -10.61
CA HIS A 324 5.37 -25.87 -9.44
C HIS A 324 4.51 -25.54 -8.22
N ILE A 325 3.45 -24.75 -8.38
CA ILE A 325 2.48 -24.45 -7.33
C ILE A 325 1.84 -25.75 -6.81
N LYS A 326 1.31 -26.60 -7.71
CA LYS A 326 0.74 -27.91 -7.36
C LYS A 326 1.74 -28.80 -6.62
N TYR A 327 3.02 -28.78 -7.02
CA TYR A 327 4.08 -29.52 -6.35
C TYR A 327 4.39 -28.99 -4.94
N MET A 328 4.48 -27.67 -4.76
CA MET A 328 4.67 -27.07 -3.43
C MET A 328 3.52 -27.43 -2.49
N ILE A 329 2.30 -27.39 -2.99
CA ILE A 329 1.10 -27.72 -2.22
C ILE A 329 1.08 -29.18 -1.79
N ALA A 330 1.52 -30.11 -2.65
CA ALA A 330 1.59 -31.52 -2.31
C ALA A 330 2.63 -31.85 -1.23
N LYS A 331 3.55 -30.91 -0.92
CA LYS A 331 4.58 -31.05 0.12
C LYS A 331 4.21 -30.45 1.48
N ILE A 332 3.11 -29.69 1.52
CA ILE A 332 2.57 -29.05 2.72
C ILE A 332 1.62 -30.02 3.41
#